data_AF-A0A1G7YQQ9-F1
#
_entry.id   AF-A0A1G7YQQ9-F1
#
_cell.length_a   1.000
_cell.length_b   1.000
_cell.length_c   1.000
_cell.angle_alpha   90.00
_cell.angle_beta   90.00
_cell.angle_gamma   90.00
#
_symmetry.space_group_name_H-M   'P 1'
#
loop_
_entity.id
_entity.type
_entity.pdbx_description
1 polymer ?
#
loop_
_entity_poly.entity_id
_entity_poly.type
_entity_poly.pdbx_seq_one_letter_code
_entity_poly.pdbx_strand_id
1 'polypeptide(L)'
;ESVVLMSGQDTQWSSGGQWRLHTGQAIGMLGGAVKAGEGDAGVQLIAAQGIIDAQAQGDTLRLQARDEVSVISANAHVDWAAAKSIRLSTAGGANITIEGGNITIQCPGKITVFAGKKSFVGPTRLAYPLPRFSRSICKRCRLNAAESGSPFSMVEE
;
A
#
# COMPACT_ATOMS: atom_id res chain seq x y z
N GLU A 1 47.87 7.68 17.16
CA GLU A 1 47.61 8.30 18.49
C GLU A 1 46.11 8.23 18.76
N SER A 2 45.69 7.99 20.00
CA SER A 2 44.28 7.86 20.36
C SER A 2 43.97 8.68 21.61
N VAL A 3 42.78 9.28 21.63
CA VAL A 3 42.23 9.98 22.80
C VAL A 3 40.92 9.27 23.16
N VAL A 4 40.78 8.88 24.42
CA VAL A 4 39.57 8.23 24.94
C VAL A 4 38.98 9.11 26.05
N LEU A 5 37.71 9.48 25.90
CA LEU A 5 36.95 10.19 26.91
C LEU A 5 35.81 9.26 27.38
N MET A 6 35.75 8.98 28.68
CA MET A 6 34.75 8.07 29.26
C MET A 6 34.15 8.71 30.51
N SER A 7 32.82 8.63 30.65
CA SER A 7 32.06 9.10 31.82
C SER A 7 31.18 7.96 32.33
N GLY A 8 30.96 7.91 33.64
CA GLY A 8 30.16 6.86 34.29
C GLY A 8 28.64 7.08 34.19
N GLN A 9 28.19 8.31 33.94
CA GLN A 9 26.78 8.62 33.69
C GLN A 9 26.64 9.38 32.37
N ASP A 10 26.99 10.67 32.37
CA ASP A 10 26.76 11.54 31.22
C ASP A 10 28.03 12.26 30.76
N THR A 11 28.15 12.44 29.45
CA THR A 11 29.11 13.37 28.83
C THR A 11 28.31 14.34 27.98
N GLN A 12 28.37 15.64 28.31
CA GLN A 12 27.73 16.68 27.52
C GLN A 12 28.78 17.58 26.88
N TRP A 13 28.63 17.86 25.59
CA TRP A 13 29.39 18.87 24.88
C TRP A 13 28.46 20.01 24.50
N SER A 14 28.76 21.23 24.97
CA SER A 14 28.04 22.44 24.61
C SER A 14 29.02 23.44 23.97
N SER A 15 28.57 24.12 22.92
CA SER A 15 29.31 25.20 22.26
C SER A 15 28.36 26.36 22.02
N GLY A 16 28.82 27.58 22.28
CA GLY A 16 28.09 28.80 21.90
C GLY A 16 28.17 29.09 20.40
N GLY A 17 28.96 28.34 19.64
CA GLY A 17 29.16 28.47 18.20
C GLY A 17 28.99 27.12 17.48
N GLN A 18 29.76 26.90 16.40
CA GLN A 18 29.66 25.68 15.60
C GLN A 18 30.50 24.54 16.19
N TRP A 19 29.97 23.32 16.14
CA TRP A 19 30.72 22.09 16.41
C TRP A 19 31.05 21.42 15.07
N ARG A 20 32.31 21.04 14.84
CA ARG A 20 32.75 20.37 13.61
C ARG A 20 33.58 19.15 13.97
N LEU A 21 33.17 17.99 13.46
CA LEU A 21 33.87 16.73 13.61
C LEU A 21 34.30 16.25 12.24
N HIS A 22 35.60 16.01 12.06
CA HIS A 22 36.17 15.45 10.84
C HIS A 22 36.83 14.12 11.18
N THR A 23 36.52 13.06 10.44
CA THR A 23 37.14 11.74 10.59
C THR A 23 37.77 11.31 9.29
N GLY A 24 38.96 10.70 9.38
CA GLY A 24 39.62 10.12 8.20
C GLY A 24 39.01 8.81 7.70
N GLN A 25 38.12 8.17 8.47
CA GLN A 25 37.52 6.88 8.13
C GLN A 25 36.00 6.87 8.38
N ALA A 26 35.57 6.68 9.63
CA ALA A 26 34.17 6.53 9.97
C ALA A 26 33.85 7.19 11.31
N ILE A 27 32.60 7.62 11.46
CA ILE A 27 31.99 8.03 12.73
C ILE A 27 31.01 6.92 13.11
N GLY A 28 31.26 6.25 14.24
CA GLY A 28 30.31 5.34 14.87
C GLY A 28 29.65 6.03 16.05
N MET A 29 28.32 6.09 16.06
CA MET A 29 27.54 6.57 17.21
C MET A 29 26.52 5.49 17.59
N LEU A 30 26.55 5.08 18.86
CA LEU A 30 25.60 4.15 19.46
C LEU A 30 24.93 4.90 20.61
N GLY A 31 23.67 5.29 20.46
CA GLY A 31 22.96 6.09 21.46
C GLY A 31 21.45 6.12 21.22
N GLY A 32 20.66 6.11 22.30
CA GLY A 32 19.20 6.16 22.27
C GLY A 32 18.67 7.50 21.79
N ALA A 33 17.52 7.47 21.11
CA ALA A 33 16.90 8.61 20.44
C ALA A 33 16.69 9.81 21.39
N VAL A 34 17.39 10.91 21.14
CA VAL A 34 17.14 12.19 21.79
C VAL A 34 16.00 12.89 21.07
N LYS A 35 14.95 13.24 21.82
CA LYS A 35 13.87 14.09 21.36
C LYS A 35 14.44 15.46 20.99
N ALA A 36 14.29 15.89 19.75
CA ALA A 36 14.68 17.23 19.33
C ALA A 36 13.89 18.26 20.17
N GLY A 37 14.58 19.24 20.74
CA GLY A 37 13.98 20.33 21.51
C GLY A 37 13.20 21.32 20.63
N GLU A 38 12.39 22.17 21.27
CA GLU A 38 11.64 23.24 20.59
C GLU A 38 12.57 24.34 20.10
N GLY A 39 12.57 24.57 18.78
CA GLY A 39 13.34 25.61 18.10
C GLY A 39 13.39 25.36 16.60
N ASP A 40 13.77 26.38 15.82
CA ASP A 40 13.92 26.36 14.36
C ASP A 40 15.18 25.55 13.94
N ALA A 41 15.23 24.28 14.37
CA ALA A 41 16.36 23.38 14.19
C ALA A 41 16.00 22.31 13.15
N GLY A 42 16.54 22.45 11.95
CA GLY A 42 16.47 21.42 10.90
C GLY A 42 17.63 20.43 11.00
N VAL A 43 17.43 19.22 10.48
CA VAL A 43 18.50 18.22 10.32
C VAL A 43 18.73 18.00 8.84
N GLN A 44 19.99 18.11 8.39
CA GLN A 44 20.40 17.79 7.03
C GLN A 44 21.43 16.66 7.08
N LEU A 45 21.11 15.52 6.46
CA LEU A 45 22.00 14.38 6.32
C LEU A 45 22.38 14.25 4.84
N ILE A 46 23.66 14.46 4.51
CA ILE A 46 24.19 14.38 3.15
C ILE A 46 25.37 13.41 3.14
N ALA A 47 25.35 12.45 2.23
CA ALA A 47 26.52 11.67 1.85
C ALA A 47 27.02 12.17 0.50
N ALA A 48 28.25 12.68 0.44
CA ALA A 48 28.85 13.14 -0.82
C ALA A 48 29.16 11.98 -1.77
N GLN A 49 29.47 10.81 -1.21
CA GLN A 49 29.72 9.57 -1.94
C GLN A 49 29.29 8.37 -1.10
N GLY A 50 28.79 7.33 -1.75
CA GLY A 50 28.29 6.11 -1.10
C GLY A 50 26.80 6.16 -0.80
N ILE A 51 26.31 5.11 -0.13
CA ILE A 51 24.89 4.93 0.18
C ILE A 51 24.55 5.57 1.54
N ILE A 52 23.34 6.12 1.64
CA ILE A 52 22.69 6.37 2.93
C ILE A 52 21.74 5.20 3.14
N ASP A 53 21.97 4.43 4.20
CA ASP A 53 21.12 3.31 4.59
C ASP A 53 20.48 3.60 5.95
N ALA A 54 19.14 3.57 5.99
CA ALA A 54 18.35 3.85 7.17
C ALA A 54 17.44 2.65 7.47
N GLN A 55 17.69 1.97 8.59
CA GLN A 55 16.99 0.73 8.95
C GLN A 55 16.48 0.77 10.39
N ALA A 56 15.28 0.21 10.59
CA ALA A 56 14.78 -0.17 11.90
C ALA A 56 14.66 -1.71 11.94
N GLN A 57 15.68 -2.37 12.51
CA GLN A 57 15.76 -3.84 12.48
C GLN A 57 14.92 -4.52 13.58
N GLY A 58 14.69 -3.83 14.69
CA GLY A 58 13.92 -4.35 15.82
C GLY A 58 12.47 -3.85 15.89
N ASP A 59 12.13 -2.79 15.15
CA ASP A 59 10.81 -2.15 15.22
C ASP A 59 10.53 -1.30 13.97
N THR A 60 9.61 -0.34 14.10
CA THR A 60 8.98 0.41 13.02
C THR A 60 9.77 1.67 12.70
N LEU A 61 10.05 1.88 11.41
CA LEU A 61 10.54 3.16 10.88
C LEU A 61 9.35 4.06 10.52
N ARG A 62 9.26 5.25 11.11
CA ARG A 62 8.22 6.26 10.81
C ARG A 62 8.86 7.51 10.21
N LEU A 63 8.39 7.91 9.02
CA LEU A 63 8.77 9.16 8.35
C LEU A 63 7.50 10.00 8.19
N GLN A 64 7.46 11.17 8.81
CA GLN A 64 6.30 12.06 8.83
C GLN A 64 6.78 13.51 8.71
N ALA A 65 6.04 14.32 7.95
CA ALA A 65 6.27 15.75 7.83
C ALA A 65 4.95 16.51 7.99
N ARG A 66 5.03 17.75 8.47
CA ARG A 66 3.86 18.65 8.58
C ARG A 66 3.37 19.10 7.20
N ASP A 67 4.31 19.39 6.30
CA ASP A 67 4.01 20.00 5.01
C ASP A 67 4.20 18.99 3.86
N GLU A 68 5.44 18.73 3.44
CA GLU A 68 5.74 17.88 2.28
C GLU A 68 6.77 16.78 2.60
N VAL A 69 6.55 15.59 2.03
CA VAL A 69 7.57 14.54 1.89
C VAL A 69 7.80 14.29 0.40
N SER A 70 9.04 14.54 -0.05
CA SER A 70 9.44 14.33 -1.45
C SER A 70 10.52 13.26 -1.53
N VAL A 71 10.29 12.23 -2.34
CA VAL A 71 11.24 11.13 -2.59
C VAL A 71 11.54 11.12 -4.08
N ILE A 72 12.79 11.46 -4.43
CA ILE A 72 13.20 11.67 -5.83
C ILE A 72 14.47 10.87 -6.10
N SER A 73 14.47 10.14 -7.22
CA SER A 73 15.66 9.54 -7.81
C SER A 73 16.03 10.32 -9.06
N ALA A 74 17.23 10.92 -9.09
CA ALA A 74 17.64 11.78 -10.20
C ALA A 74 17.94 11.00 -11.49
N ASN A 75 18.48 9.79 -11.37
CA ASN A 75 19.02 9.04 -12.50
C ASN A 75 18.41 7.64 -12.69
N ALA A 76 17.70 7.12 -11.70
CA ALA A 76 17.23 5.73 -11.69
C ALA A 76 15.75 5.65 -11.29
N HIS A 77 15.40 4.71 -10.42
CA HIS A 77 14.04 4.45 -9.96
C HIS A 77 13.93 4.62 -8.44
N VAL A 78 12.69 4.59 -7.95
CA VAL A 78 12.34 4.47 -6.53
C VAL A 78 11.59 3.15 -6.36
N ASP A 79 12.19 2.22 -5.63
CA ASP A 79 11.62 0.90 -5.39
C ASP A 79 10.94 0.82 -4.03
N TRP A 80 9.73 0.26 -4.03
CA TRP A 80 8.95 -0.01 -2.82
C TRP A 80 8.66 -1.51 -2.75
N ALA A 81 9.18 -2.16 -1.72
CA ALA A 81 8.96 -3.58 -1.47
C ALA A 81 8.44 -3.78 -0.04
N ALA A 82 7.41 -4.60 0.12
CA ALA A 82 6.86 -4.96 1.42
C ALA A 82 6.44 -6.42 1.43
N ALA A 83 6.67 -7.11 2.54
CA ALA A 83 6.30 -8.53 2.69
C ALA A 83 4.78 -8.76 2.79
N LYS A 84 4.03 -7.78 3.32
CA LYS A 84 2.59 -7.90 3.58
C LYS A 84 1.75 -7.05 2.62
N SER A 85 1.97 -5.74 2.63
CA SER A 85 1.13 -4.81 1.87
C SER A 85 1.80 -3.46 1.65
N ILE A 86 1.53 -2.83 0.51
CA ILE A 86 1.84 -1.42 0.24
C ILE A 86 0.51 -0.66 0.13
N ARG A 87 0.36 0.46 0.85
CA ARG A 87 -0.86 1.27 0.87
C ARG A 87 -0.55 2.75 0.65
N LEU A 88 -1.23 3.36 -0.30
CA LEU A 88 -1.14 4.79 -0.64
C LEU A 88 -2.52 5.38 -0.42
N SER A 89 -2.70 6.09 0.69
CA SER A 89 -4.01 6.57 1.13
C SER A 89 -4.01 8.08 1.31
N THR A 90 -5.12 8.71 0.96
CA THR A 90 -5.37 10.13 1.19
C THR A 90 -6.44 10.31 2.25
N ALA A 91 -6.42 11.45 2.96
CA ALA A 91 -7.47 11.77 3.94
C ALA A 91 -8.87 11.84 3.30
N GLY A 92 -8.95 12.13 2.00
CA GLY A 92 -10.19 12.12 1.22
C GLY A 92 -10.72 10.72 0.85
N GLY A 93 -10.09 9.64 1.34
CA GLY A 93 -10.57 8.26 1.16
C GLY A 93 -10.17 7.60 -0.17
N ALA A 94 -9.39 8.27 -1.03
CA ALA A 94 -8.76 7.59 -2.16
C ALA A 94 -7.58 6.73 -1.66
N ASN A 95 -7.52 5.48 -2.11
CA ASN A 95 -6.57 4.47 -1.68
C ASN A 95 -6.13 3.56 -2.83
N ILE A 96 -4.83 3.26 -2.90
CA ILE A 96 -4.25 2.20 -3.73
C ILE A 96 -3.57 1.21 -2.79
N THR A 97 -4.02 -0.05 -2.81
CA THR A 97 -3.49 -1.13 -1.98
C THR A 97 -2.97 -2.27 -2.83
N ILE A 98 -1.74 -2.71 -2.55
CA ILE A 98 -1.12 -3.90 -3.14
C ILE A 98 -0.98 -4.94 -2.02
N GLU A 99 -1.73 -6.03 -2.12
CA GLU A 99 -1.80 -7.07 -1.07
C GLU A 99 -2.26 -8.41 -1.67
N GLY A 100 -1.65 -9.52 -1.23
CA GLY A 100 -2.05 -10.87 -1.64
C GLY A 100 -2.01 -11.12 -3.16
N GLY A 101 -1.11 -10.45 -3.89
CA GLY A 101 -1.00 -10.52 -5.35
C GLY A 101 -2.04 -9.69 -6.12
N ASN A 102 -2.93 -9.00 -5.43
CA ASN A 102 -3.95 -8.13 -6.03
C ASN A 102 -3.58 -6.65 -5.90
N ILE A 103 -4.08 -5.86 -6.86
CA ILE A 103 -4.03 -4.39 -6.82
C ILE A 103 -5.46 -3.88 -6.68
N THR A 104 -5.75 -3.19 -5.58
CA THR A 104 -7.07 -2.64 -5.29
C THR A 104 -7.00 -1.12 -5.33
N ILE A 105 -7.81 -0.51 -6.20
CA ILE A 105 -7.94 0.95 -6.31
C ILE A 105 -9.34 1.32 -5.81
N GLN A 106 -9.40 2.12 -4.75
CA GLN A 106 -10.63 2.58 -4.13
C GLN A 106 -10.63 4.10 -4.10
N CYS A 107 -11.74 4.71 -4.49
CA CYS A 107 -11.98 6.12 -4.24
C CYS A 107 -13.48 6.41 -4.16
N PRO A 108 -13.92 7.36 -3.31
CA PRO A 108 -15.31 7.77 -3.27
C PRO A 108 -15.76 8.52 -4.54
N GLY A 109 -14.81 9.14 -5.25
CA GLY A 109 -15.03 9.85 -6.50
C GLY A 109 -14.89 8.96 -7.74
N LYS A 110 -14.66 9.61 -8.88
CA LYS A 110 -14.50 8.96 -10.19
C LYS A 110 -13.06 8.53 -10.44
N ILE A 111 -12.85 7.27 -10.78
CA ILE A 111 -11.57 6.80 -11.34
C ILE A 111 -11.50 7.20 -12.82
N THR A 112 -10.59 8.12 -13.15
CA THR A 112 -10.36 8.55 -14.54
C THR A 112 -9.16 7.80 -15.11
N VAL A 113 -9.38 6.98 -16.14
CA VAL A 113 -8.33 6.21 -16.81
C VAL A 113 -8.22 6.66 -18.26
N PHE A 114 -7.10 7.30 -18.60
CA PHE A 114 -6.73 7.65 -19.97
C PHE A 114 -6.00 6.46 -20.62
N ALA A 115 -6.67 5.76 -21.54
CA ALA A 115 -6.08 4.61 -22.22
C ALA A 115 -6.60 4.48 -23.66
N GLY A 116 -5.70 4.16 -24.61
CA GLY A 116 -6.04 3.96 -26.02
C GLY A 116 -6.74 2.63 -26.33
N LYS A 117 -6.60 1.63 -25.45
CA LYS A 117 -7.35 0.36 -25.48
C LYS A 117 -7.72 -0.04 -24.06
N LYS A 118 -8.97 -0.46 -23.87
CA LYS A 118 -9.46 -1.05 -22.62
C LYS A 118 -10.07 -2.40 -22.96
N SER A 119 -9.47 -3.48 -22.47
CA SER A 119 -10.00 -4.84 -22.61
C SER A 119 -10.51 -5.30 -21.25
N PHE A 120 -11.79 -5.05 -20.99
CA PHE A 120 -12.48 -5.71 -19.88
C PHE A 120 -12.97 -7.05 -20.41
N VAL A 121 -12.27 -8.12 -20.05
CA VAL A 121 -12.71 -9.47 -20.41
C VAL A 121 -13.99 -9.74 -19.63
N GLY A 122 -15.07 -10.01 -20.35
CA GLY A 122 -16.39 -10.22 -19.74
C GLY A 122 -16.38 -11.43 -18.79
N PRO A 123 -17.40 -11.54 -17.92
CA PRO A 123 -17.53 -12.70 -17.05
C PRO A 123 -17.60 -13.99 -17.86
N THR A 124 -16.97 -15.06 -17.38
CA THR A 124 -17.17 -16.42 -17.88
C THR A 124 -18.68 -16.70 -17.90
N ARG A 125 -19.25 -16.89 -19.08
CA ARG A 125 -20.63 -17.36 -19.24
C ARG A 125 -20.67 -18.84 -18.86
N LEU A 126 -21.21 -19.15 -17.69
CA LEU A 126 -21.72 -20.50 -17.43
C LEU A 126 -23.01 -20.64 -18.21
N ALA A 127 -23.03 -21.54 -19.21
CA ALA A 127 -24.26 -21.91 -19.88
C ALA A 127 -25.12 -22.67 -18.87
N TYR A 128 -26.06 -21.98 -18.21
CA TYR A 128 -27.12 -22.65 -17.47
C TYR A 128 -28.10 -23.21 -18.52
N PRO A 129 -28.20 -24.54 -18.69
CA PRO A 129 -29.17 -25.09 -19.62
C PRO A 129 -30.56 -24.72 -19.13
N LEU A 130 -31.31 -23.98 -19.96
CA LEU A 130 -32.73 -23.75 -19.69
C LEU A 130 -33.43 -25.11 -19.58
N PRO A 131 -34.31 -25.30 -18.58
CA PRO A 131 -35.08 -26.53 -18.48
C PRO A 131 -35.86 -26.76 -19.79
N ARG A 132 -35.82 -27.98 -20.30
CA ARG A 132 -36.50 -28.33 -21.55
C ARG A 132 -38.00 -28.35 -21.31
N PHE A 133 -38.72 -27.37 -21.85
CA PHE A 133 -40.17 -27.42 -21.89
C PHE A 133 -40.66 -28.54 -22.81
N SER A 134 -41.70 -29.27 -22.38
CA SER A 134 -42.34 -30.29 -23.20
C SER A 134 -43.03 -29.64 -24.40
N ARG A 135 -42.64 -30.04 -25.62
CA ARG A 135 -43.17 -29.45 -26.87
C ARG A 135 -44.60 -29.88 -27.18
N SER A 136 -45.07 -30.94 -26.54
CA SER A 136 -46.41 -31.49 -26.73
C SER A 136 -46.94 -32.02 -25.41
N ILE A 137 -47.91 -31.32 -24.84
CA ILE A 137 -48.69 -31.79 -23.70
C ILE A 137 -49.90 -32.56 -24.24
N CYS A 138 -50.21 -33.71 -23.64
CA CYS A 138 -51.34 -34.52 -24.06
C CYS A 138 -52.66 -33.71 -23.96
N LYS A 139 -53.58 -33.83 -24.92
CA LYS A 139 -54.85 -33.04 -24.92
C LYS A 139 -55.63 -33.19 -23.61
N ARG A 140 -55.63 -34.41 -23.04
CA ARG A 140 -56.26 -34.71 -21.74
C ARG A 140 -55.56 -33.97 -20.58
N CYS A 141 -54.23 -33.95 -20.59
CA CYS A 141 -53.40 -33.29 -19.58
C CYS A 141 -53.67 -31.77 -19.54
N ARG A 142 -53.86 -31.16 -20.73
CA ARG A 142 -54.20 -29.74 -20.85
C ARG A 142 -55.61 -29.43 -20.32
N LEU A 143 -56.58 -30.30 -20.57
CA LEU A 143 -57.95 -30.10 -20.05
C LEU A 143 -57.99 -30.24 -18.53
N ASN A 144 -57.34 -31.27 -17.98
CA ASN A 144 -57.27 -31.48 -16.53
C ASN A 144 -56.51 -30.36 -15.81
N ALA A 145 -55.45 -29.82 -16.42
CA ALA A 145 -54.71 -28.69 -15.87
C ALA A 145 -55.53 -27.38 -15.89
N ALA A 146 -56.33 -27.16 -16.94
CA ALA A 146 -57.24 -26.01 -17.02
C ALA A 146 -58.37 -26.08 -15.99
N GLU A 147 -58.90 -27.28 -15.71
CA GLU A 147 -59.93 -27.48 -14.69
C GLU A 147 -59.40 -27.35 -13.26
N SER A 148 -58.17 -27.84 -13.01
CA SER A 148 -57.53 -27.78 -11.68
C SER A 148 -56.75 -26.49 -11.40
N GLY A 149 -56.64 -25.59 -12.39
CA GLY A 149 -55.84 -24.37 -12.28
C GLY A 149 -54.34 -24.62 -12.13
N SER A 150 -53.85 -25.82 -12.49
CA SER A 150 -52.45 -26.19 -12.35
C SER A 150 -51.61 -25.79 -13.57
N PRO A 151 -50.29 -25.56 -13.41
CA PRO A 151 -49.42 -25.16 -14.51
C PRO A 151 -49.30 -26.27 -15.57
N PHE A 152 -49.42 -25.88 -16.84
CA PHE A 152 -49.41 -26.81 -17.99
C PHE A 152 -48.08 -27.54 -18.21
N SER A 153 -46.99 -27.03 -17.66
CA SER A 153 -45.67 -27.66 -17.68
C SER A 153 -45.06 -27.60 -16.29
N MET A 154 -44.83 -28.75 -15.68
CA MET A 154 -43.97 -28.86 -14.50
C MET A 154 -42.55 -29.14 -14.99
N VAL A 155 -41.57 -28.44 -14.42
CA VAL A 155 -40.16 -28.78 -14.59
C VAL A 155 -39.88 -29.87 -13.56
N GLU A 156 -39.68 -31.11 -14.00
CA GLU A 156 -39.10 -32.13 -13.14
C GLU A 156 -37.59 -31.86 -13.04
N GLU A 157 -37.05 -31.85 -11.82
CA GLU A 157 -35.60 -31.75 -11.56
C GLU A 157 -34.83 -32.98 -12.05
#